data_AF-A0ABD6CTS6-F1
#
_entry.id   AF-A0ABD6CTS6-F1
#
_cell.length_a   1.000
_cell.length_b   1.000
_cell.length_c   1.000
_cell.angle_alpha   90.00
_cell.angle_beta   90.00
_cell.angle_gamma   90.00
#
_symmetry.space_group_name_H-M   'P 1'
#
loop_
_entity.id
_entity.type
_entity.pdbx_description
1 polymer ?
#
loop_
_entity_poly.entity_id
_entity_poly.type
_entity_poly.pdbx_seq_one_letter_code
_entity_poly.pdbx_strand_id
1 'polypeptide(L)'
;MDECRLCGETRELQNSHIIPRFVIRWMKKSGPTPFLRKAVDPNTRIQDHYEKLLCEECEQVFSDWEGKFASQVFYPHIRGEKEDFEYDEWLYKFVLSVSWRLLVSEMAVWHEEEHPQNAVVEERLDTWEAILQGEKPISEDPSQHHIFFADEIDLVKSDPEAPEGFEVYIQRNLDGTSVYGDDQIHAYFKFPRILFFSTIVPQDPGGFTGTRIDEEGIIEQPQELGELWGSFLYGRAEIFGQVLMSESERKKVQDRILEDPERFFESDYFEAQLSEMRRQYAEHDLLDYLDEEECPVCFTNHRIVDSLPKQPLTKSAVEKLDDQLPFVRGTFPNPDEVVDEIPTNITDVLVISTEDSTRILQFYVDHGWIVGEEREHYEGVEPEEFGQAAWEKYSEDFHRQMRKRFGR
;
A
#
# COMPACT_ATOMS: atom_id res chain seq x y z
N MET A 1 -7.44 21.96 32.25
CA MET A 1 -6.92 20.66 32.71
C MET A 1 -8.11 19.75 32.66
N ASP A 2 -7.96 18.66 31.93
CA ASP A 2 -9.02 17.71 31.62
C ASP A 2 -8.56 16.34 32.12
N GLU A 3 -9.48 15.39 32.23
CA GLU A 3 -9.19 14.04 32.72
C GLU A 3 -8.47 13.21 31.63
N CYS A 4 -7.33 12.63 31.99
CA CYS A 4 -6.62 11.69 31.12
C CYS A 4 -7.45 10.41 30.97
N ARG A 5 -7.76 10.02 29.73
CA ARG A 5 -8.57 8.84 29.45
C ARG A 5 -7.91 7.52 29.84
N LEU A 6 -6.58 7.50 30.02
CA LEU A 6 -5.87 6.28 30.41
C LEU A 6 -5.64 6.17 31.91
N CYS A 7 -5.30 7.25 32.62
CA CYS A 7 -4.97 7.16 34.05
C CYS A 7 -6.03 7.78 34.98
N GLY A 8 -7.09 8.37 34.43
CA GLY A 8 -8.13 9.06 35.19
C GLY A 8 -7.67 10.33 35.92
N GLU A 9 -6.40 10.73 35.81
CA GLU A 9 -5.90 11.91 36.50
C GLU A 9 -6.22 13.20 35.73
N THR A 10 -6.66 14.24 36.45
CA THR A 10 -6.86 15.58 35.86
C THR A 10 -5.52 16.27 35.60
N ARG A 11 -5.14 16.41 34.32
CA ARG A 11 -3.84 16.94 33.90
C ARG A 11 -3.93 17.80 32.64
N GLU A 12 -2.80 18.29 32.15
CA GLU A 12 -2.73 18.90 30.82
C GLU A 12 -2.62 17.80 29.75
N LEU A 13 -3.66 17.67 28.94
CA LEU A 13 -3.73 16.67 27.89
C LEU A 13 -2.94 17.11 26.66
N GLN A 14 -2.25 16.15 26.05
CA GLN A 14 -1.46 16.31 24.86
C GLN A 14 -2.33 16.18 23.60
N ASN A 15 -1.78 16.61 22.47
CA ASN A 15 -2.36 16.30 21.15
C ASN A 15 -2.05 14.84 20.80
N SER A 16 -2.83 13.94 21.38
CA SER A 16 -2.75 12.50 21.17
C SER A 16 -3.09 12.17 19.71
N HIS A 17 -2.29 11.30 19.12
CA HIS A 17 -2.59 10.75 17.80
C HIS A 17 -3.08 9.32 18.00
N ILE A 18 -4.17 8.94 17.33
CA ILE A 18 -4.58 7.53 17.26
C ILE A 18 -3.50 6.74 16.50
N ILE A 19 -3.05 7.28 15.37
CA ILE A 19 -1.97 6.70 14.56
C ILE A 19 -0.60 7.24 15.02
N PRO A 20 0.40 6.37 15.28
CA PRO A 20 1.74 6.78 15.71
C PRO A 20 2.41 7.80 14.78
N ARG A 21 3.11 8.78 15.38
CA ARG A 21 3.73 9.88 14.63
C ARG A 21 4.81 9.44 13.65
N PHE A 22 5.49 8.33 13.92
CA PHE A 22 6.56 7.83 13.03
C PHE A 22 6.01 7.38 11.67
N VAL A 23 4.80 6.81 11.64
CA VAL A 23 4.12 6.39 10.40
C VAL A 23 3.80 7.62 9.56
N ILE A 24 3.19 8.64 10.18
CA ILE A 24 2.89 9.93 9.55
C ILE A 24 4.16 10.57 8.98
N ARG A 25 5.27 10.53 9.73
CA ARG A 25 6.56 11.06 9.27
C ARG A 25 7.10 10.28 8.07
N TRP A 26 7.02 8.96 8.10
CA TRP A 26 7.45 8.11 7.00
C TRP A 26 6.65 8.39 5.73
N MET A 27 5.31 8.42 5.82
CA MET A 27 4.45 8.68 4.67
C MET A 27 4.70 10.04 4.01
N LYS A 28 5.02 11.08 4.79
CA LYS A 28 5.42 12.39 4.25
C LYS A 28 6.74 12.33 3.50
N LYS A 29 7.67 11.51 3.98
CA LYS A 29 9.00 11.38 3.38
C LYS A 29 8.93 10.58 2.09
N SER A 30 8.19 9.48 2.07
CA SER A 30 8.04 8.61 0.89
C SER A 30 6.82 8.94 0.04
N GLY A 31 6.18 10.08 0.27
CA GLY A 31 5.04 10.56 -0.50
C GLY A 31 5.45 11.51 -1.62
N PRO A 32 4.62 11.59 -2.68
CA PRO A 32 4.88 12.45 -3.84
C PRO A 32 4.84 13.94 -3.46
N THR A 33 4.14 14.26 -2.36
CA THR A 33 4.17 15.59 -1.74
C THR A 33 4.41 15.44 -0.23
N PRO A 34 4.95 16.47 0.44
CA PRO A 34 5.18 16.44 1.89
C PRO A 34 3.87 16.55 2.73
N PHE A 35 2.70 16.53 2.09
CA PHE A 35 1.41 16.70 2.73
C PHE A 35 0.63 15.37 2.76
N LEU A 36 -0.07 15.14 3.86
CA LEU A 36 -0.94 13.97 4.04
C LEU A 36 -2.39 14.44 4.15
N ARG A 37 -3.27 13.83 3.37
CA ARG A 37 -4.70 14.14 3.27
C ARG A 37 -5.52 13.01 3.88
N LYS A 38 -6.67 13.31 4.49
CA LYS A 38 -7.52 12.24 5.04
C LYS A 38 -8.10 11.44 3.89
N ALA A 39 -8.26 10.14 4.13
CA ALA A 39 -8.90 9.26 3.18
C ALA A 39 -10.41 9.50 3.04
N VAL A 40 -11.09 9.92 4.10
CA VAL A 40 -12.55 10.15 4.11
C VAL A 40 -12.91 11.61 3.81
N ASP A 41 -11.95 12.53 3.95
CA ASP A 41 -12.07 13.93 3.54
C ASP A 41 -10.74 14.45 2.98
N PRO A 42 -10.53 14.34 1.67
CA PRO A 42 -9.25 14.63 1.04
C PRO A 42 -8.98 16.15 0.96
N ASN A 43 -9.98 16.97 1.30
CA ASN A 43 -9.83 18.42 1.44
C ASN A 43 -9.24 18.81 2.80
N THR A 44 -9.29 17.93 3.80
CA THR A 44 -8.71 18.14 5.13
C THR A 44 -7.38 17.40 5.28
N ARG A 45 -6.37 18.07 5.84
CA ARG A 45 -5.06 17.44 6.11
C ARG A 45 -5.18 16.51 7.31
N ILE A 46 -4.53 15.34 7.26
CA ILE A 46 -4.38 14.45 8.43
C ILE A 46 -3.72 15.20 9.61
N GLN A 47 -2.94 16.23 9.27
CA GLN A 47 -2.21 17.11 10.18
C GLN A 47 -3.09 17.91 11.16
N ASP A 48 -4.41 17.89 11.02
CA ASP A 48 -5.30 18.71 11.86
C ASP A 48 -6.20 17.87 12.78
N HIS A 49 -6.02 16.53 12.81
CA HIS A 49 -6.82 15.65 13.66
C HIS A 49 -5.98 15.13 14.83
N TYR A 50 -6.12 15.83 15.95
CA TYR A 50 -5.58 15.45 17.24
C TYR A 50 -6.75 15.39 18.21
N GLU A 51 -6.73 14.38 19.07
CA GLU A 51 -7.65 14.30 20.19
C GLU A 51 -6.88 14.54 21.49
N LYS A 52 -7.52 15.21 22.44
CA LYS A 52 -6.95 15.39 23.77
C LYS A 52 -7.37 14.20 24.62
N LEU A 53 -6.63 13.10 24.52
CA LEU A 53 -6.94 11.85 25.22
C LEU A 53 -6.02 11.65 26.43
N LEU A 54 -4.71 11.87 26.26
CA LEU A 54 -3.70 11.41 27.21
C LEU A 54 -2.89 12.56 27.82
N CYS A 55 -2.45 12.39 29.05
CA CYS A 55 -1.42 13.25 29.66
C CYS A 55 -0.03 12.88 29.12
N GLU A 56 0.97 13.75 29.39
CA GLU A 56 2.35 13.55 28.92
C GLU A 56 2.97 12.23 29.37
N GLU A 57 2.73 11.80 30.61
CA GLU A 57 3.27 10.55 31.15
C GLU A 57 2.71 9.32 30.42
N CYS A 58 1.40 9.28 30.16
CA CYS A 58 0.77 8.19 29.42
C CYS A 58 1.22 8.16 27.95
N GLU A 59 1.37 9.32 27.31
CA GLU A 59 1.95 9.43 25.95
C GLU A 59 3.37 8.87 25.90
N GLN A 60 4.19 9.12 26.92
CA GLN A 60 5.57 8.64 26.94
C GLN A 60 5.64 7.11 27.00
N VAL A 61 4.76 6.48 27.78
CA VAL A 61 4.66 5.00 27.84
C VAL A 61 4.36 4.42 26.45
N PHE A 62 3.39 5.00 25.73
CA PHE A 62 3.05 4.54 24.38
C PHE A 62 4.19 4.81 23.40
N SER A 63 4.83 5.99 23.49
CA SER A 63 5.97 6.39 22.65
C SER A 63 7.13 5.40 22.71
N ASP A 64 7.40 4.80 23.86
CA ASP A 64 8.46 3.79 24.01
C ASP A 64 8.15 2.52 23.21
N TRP A 65 6.91 2.03 23.25
CA TRP A 65 6.48 0.87 22.46
C TRP A 65 6.39 1.19 20.96
N GLU A 66 5.88 2.38 20.61
CA GLU A 66 5.87 2.89 19.24
C GLU A 66 7.29 2.98 18.66
N GLY A 67 8.27 3.42 19.46
CA GLY A 67 9.67 3.50 19.07
C GLY A 67 10.30 2.13 18.82
N LYS A 68 9.98 1.13 19.66
CA LYS A 68 10.41 -0.26 19.43
C LYS A 68 9.80 -0.82 18.15
N PHE A 69 8.48 -0.70 17.97
CA PHE A 69 7.81 -1.16 16.76
C PHE A 69 8.37 -0.51 15.50
N ALA A 70 8.59 0.81 15.52
CA ALA A 70 9.15 1.56 14.40
C ALA A 70 10.53 1.03 13.99
N SER A 71 11.43 0.85 14.97
CA SER A 71 12.83 0.51 14.72
C SER A 71 13.08 -0.98 14.48
N GLN A 72 12.28 -1.85 15.09
CA GLN A 72 12.49 -3.30 15.04
C GLN A 72 11.62 -4.00 13.99
N VAL A 73 10.44 -3.47 13.66
CA VAL A 73 9.49 -4.10 12.73
C VAL A 73 9.19 -3.22 11.52
N PHE A 74 8.62 -2.04 11.72
CA PHE A 74 8.10 -1.22 10.61
C PHE A 74 9.16 -0.83 9.58
N TYR A 75 10.25 -0.18 10.00
CA TYR A 75 11.30 0.25 9.05
C TYR A 75 12.05 -0.93 8.42
N PRO A 76 12.45 -1.98 9.17
CA PRO A 76 13.11 -3.13 8.56
C PRO A 76 12.20 -3.87 7.56
N HIS A 77 10.91 -4.04 7.87
CA HIS A 77 9.94 -4.67 6.96
C HIS A 77 9.77 -3.86 5.67
N ILE A 78 9.49 -2.56 5.77
CA ILE A 78 9.26 -1.71 4.60
C ILE A 78 10.46 -1.66 3.67
N ARG A 79 11.68 -1.71 4.22
CA ARG A 79 12.92 -1.69 3.44
C ARG A 79 13.36 -3.08 2.93
N GLY A 80 12.65 -4.14 3.31
CA GLY A 80 13.07 -5.52 3.00
C GLY A 80 14.42 -5.89 3.62
N GLU A 81 14.76 -5.31 4.78
CA GLU A 81 16.03 -5.56 5.47
C GLU A 81 16.00 -6.87 6.29
N LYS A 82 14.80 -7.35 6.63
CA LYS A 82 14.58 -8.54 7.46
C LYS A 82 13.34 -9.31 7.05
N GLU A 83 13.43 -10.62 7.18
CA GLU A 83 12.32 -11.57 7.00
C GLU A 83 11.76 -12.00 8.38
N ASP A 84 12.62 -12.16 9.40
CA ASP A 84 12.18 -12.54 10.75
C ASP A 84 12.15 -11.36 11.74
N PHE A 85 11.13 -11.35 12.58
CA PHE A 85 10.87 -10.28 13.56
C PHE A 85 10.60 -10.86 14.95
N GLU A 86 11.63 -10.89 15.78
CA GLU A 86 11.51 -11.18 17.20
C GLU A 86 10.81 -10.05 17.94
N TYR A 87 9.95 -10.41 18.88
CA TYR A 87 9.24 -9.48 19.74
C TYR A 87 9.10 -10.03 21.16
N ASP A 88 8.92 -9.12 22.10
CA ASP A 88 8.46 -9.41 23.45
C ASP A 88 7.12 -8.70 23.69
N GLU A 89 6.71 -8.58 24.94
CA GLU A 89 5.44 -8.00 25.40
C GLU A 89 5.19 -6.59 24.84
N TRP A 90 6.23 -5.87 24.43
CA TRP A 90 6.11 -4.55 23.83
C TRP A 90 5.29 -4.54 22.54
N LEU A 91 5.29 -5.60 21.73
CA LEU A 91 4.49 -5.65 20.49
C LEU A 91 3.00 -5.79 20.83
N TYR A 92 2.68 -6.66 21.79
CA TYR A 92 1.33 -6.82 22.31
C TYR A 92 0.78 -5.48 22.83
N LYS A 93 1.54 -4.82 23.72
CA LYS A 93 1.17 -3.52 24.31
C LYS A 93 1.07 -2.41 23.26
N PHE A 94 1.92 -2.43 22.24
CA PHE A 94 1.83 -1.50 21.12
C PHE A 94 0.49 -1.65 20.40
N VAL A 95 0.13 -2.86 19.96
CA VAL A 95 -1.12 -3.14 19.21
C VAL A 95 -2.35 -2.84 20.07
N LEU A 96 -2.30 -3.22 21.34
CA LEU A 96 -3.32 -2.91 22.33
C LEU A 96 -3.52 -1.40 22.47
N SER A 97 -2.44 -0.62 22.57
CA SER A 97 -2.51 0.84 22.75
C SER A 97 -3.16 1.57 21.56
N VAL A 98 -2.96 1.09 20.34
CA VAL A 98 -3.55 1.68 19.13
C VAL A 98 -5.02 1.28 19.01
N SER A 99 -5.33 0.01 19.26
CA SER A 99 -6.71 -0.50 19.26
C SER A 99 -7.58 0.19 20.31
N TRP A 100 -7.03 0.40 21.52
CA TRP A 100 -7.70 1.11 22.61
C TRP A 100 -7.96 2.58 22.23
N ARG A 101 -6.96 3.30 21.73
CA ARG A 101 -7.14 4.71 21.27
C ARG A 101 -8.19 4.83 20.17
N LEU A 102 -8.21 3.89 19.22
CA LEU A 102 -9.18 3.85 18.13
C LEU A 102 -10.61 3.68 18.68
N LEU A 103 -10.84 2.66 19.50
CA LEU A 103 -12.16 2.38 20.05
C LEU A 103 -12.64 3.47 21.02
N VAL A 104 -11.77 4.05 21.84
CA VAL A 104 -12.12 5.18 22.72
C VAL A 104 -12.60 6.39 21.89
N SER A 105 -11.93 6.67 20.77
CA SER A 105 -12.34 7.74 19.85
C SER A 105 -13.68 7.43 19.17
N GLU A 106 -13.89 6.22 18.68
CA GLU A 106 -15.15 5.81 18.05
C GLU A 106 -16.32 5.79 19.04
N MET A 107 -16.10 5.28 20.25
CA MET A 107 -17.12 5.24 21.30
C MET A 107 -17.61 6.63 21.70
N ALA A 108 -16.75 7.65 21.66
CA ALA A 108 -17.18 9.02 21.92
C ALA A 108 -18.28 9.49 20.94
N VAL A 109 -18.30 8.95 19.72
CA VAL A 109 -19.35 9.17 18.73
C VAL A 109 -20.54 8.24 18.98
N TRP A 110 -20.28 6.95 19.26
CA TRP A 110 -21.35 5.98 19.51
C TRP A 110 -22.18 6.29 20.74
N HIS A 111 -21.67 6.95 21.77
CA HIS A 111 -22.52 7.33 22.90
C HIS A 111 -23.68 8.27 22.51
N GLU A 112 -23.62 8.91 21.34
CA GLU A 112 -24.75 9.68 20.79
C GLU A 112 -25.83 8.77 20.14
N GLU A 113 -25.51 7.50 19.85
CA GLU A 113 -26.36 6.49 19.19
C GLU A 113 -26.44 5.19 20.03
N GLU A 114 -27.61 4.75 20.51
CA GLU A 114 -27.71 3.51 21.31
C GLU A 114 -27.32 2.26 20.49
N HIS A 115 -26.06 1.83 20.59
CA HIS A 115 -25.48 0.74 19.82
C HIS A 115 -25.48 -0.59 20.63
N PRO A 116 -25.93 -1.73 20.07
CA PRO A 116 -26.22 -2.96 20.84
C PRO A 116 -25.02 -3.57 21.58
N GLN A 117 -23.80 -3.32 21.11
CA GLN A 117 -22.56 -3.92 21.61
C GLN A 117 -21.77 -2.97 22.53
N ASN A 118 -22.28 -1.76 22.84
CA ASN A 118 -21.56 -0.78 23.67
C ASN A 118 -21.07 -1.36 24.99
N ALA A 119 -21.91 -2.12 25.70
CA ALA A 119 -21.54 -2.72 26.99
C ALA A 119 -20.33 -3.68 26.89
N VAL A 120 -20.23 -4.46 25.81
CA VAL A 120 -19.13 -5.41 25.60
C VAL A 120 -17.83 -4.66 25.26
N VAL A 121 -17.94 -3.56 24.50
CA VAL A 121 -16.80 -2.72 24.16
C VAL A 121 -16.29 -1.94 25.38
N GLU A 122 -17.19 -1.39 26.20
CA GLU A 122 -16.84 -0.73 27.47
C GLU A 122 -16.08 -1.67 28.40
N GLU A 123 -16.60 -2.89 28.64
CA GLU A 123 -15.92 -3.90 29.46
C GLU A 123 -14.53 -4.25 28.90
N ARG A 124 -14.41 -4.30 27.56
CA ARG A 124 -13.12 -4.57 26.91
C ARG A 124 -12.14 -3.43 27.09
N LEU A 125 -12.59 -2.18 26.91
CA LEU A 125 -11.78 -0.99 27.10
C LEU A 125 -11.27 -0.85 28.52
N ASP A 126 -12.10 -1.13 29.53
CA ASP A 126 -11.70 -1.14 30.94
C ASP A 126 -10.57 -2.16 31.20
N THR A 127 -10.67 -3.34 30.58
CA THR A 127 -9.66 -4.39 30.70
C THR A 127 -8.35 -3.99 30.03
N TRP A 128 -8.43 -3.46 28.81
CA TRP A 128 -7.27 -2.98 28.05
C TRP A 128 -6.58 -1.81 28.74
N GLU A 129 -7.35 -0.86 29.29
CA GLU A 129 -6.83 0.24 30.10
C GLU A 129 -6.03 -0.25 31.30
N ALA A 130 -6.58 -1.19 32.08
CA ALA A 130 -5.89 -1.75 33.24
C ALA A 130 -4.59 -2.48 32.85
N ILE A 131 -4.56 -3.15 31.69
CA ILE A 131 -3.34 -3.78 31.16
C ILE A 131 -2.32 -2.74 30.73
N LEU A 132 -2.75 -1.70 30.00
CA LEU A 132 -1.88 -0.62 29.51
C LEU A 132 -1.27 0.20 30.66
N GLN A 133 -1.97 0.32 31.78
CA GLN A 133 -1.47 0.92 33.02
C GLN A 133 -0.58 -0.02 33.85
N GLY A 134 -0.52 -1.31 33.49
CA GLY A 134 0.22 -2.34 34.24
C GLY A 134 -0.46 -2.78 35.53
N GLU A 135 -1.75 -2.50 35.70
CA GLU A 135 -2.57 -2.97 36.82
C GLU A 135 -3.00 -4.44 36.65
N LYS A 136 -3.11 -4.89 35.40
CA LYS A 136 -3.37 -6.29 35.02
C LYS A 136 -2.29 -6.83 34.08
N PRO A 137 -1.96 -8.13 34.16
CA PRO A 137 -1.09 -8.76 33.18
C PRO A 137 -1.82 -8.96 31.84
N ILE A 138 -1.08 -9.02 30.72
CA ILE A 138 -1.65 -9.26 29.38
C ILE A 138 -2.41 -10.59 29.28
N SER A 139 -2.11 -11.57 30.15
CA SER A 139 -2.80 -12.87 30.17
C SER A 139 -4.25 -12.79 30.64
N GLU A 140 -4.67 -11.65 31.21
CA GLU A 140 -6.07 -11.37 31.52
C GLU A 140 -6.83 -10.74 30.34
N ASP A 141 -6.16 -10.43 29.21
CA ASP A 141 -6.84 -9.95 28.02
C ASP A 141 -7.64 -11.09 27.37
N PRO A 142 -8.97 -10.96 27.23
CA PRO A 142 -9.74 -11.96 26.51
C PRO A 142 -9.60 -11.81 24.99
N SER A 143 -8.84 -10.84 24.47
CA SER A 143 -8.69 -10.57 23.04
C SER A 143 -7.57 -11.40 22.43
N GLN A 144 -7.69 -11.62 21.12
CA GLN A 144 -6.57 -12.00 20.29
C GLN A 144 -6.14 -10.79 19.47
N HIS A 145 -4.84 -10.58 19.38
CA HIS A 145 -4.25 -9.53 18.55
C HIS A 145 -3.47 -10.16 17.42
N HIS A 146 -3.61 -9.59 16.24
CA HIS A 146 -3.01 -10.11 15.02
C HIS A 146 -2.25 -9.01 14.30
N ILE A 147 -1.15 -9.40 13.67
CA ILE A 147 -0.37 -8.59 12.74
C ILE A 147 -0.26 -9.33 11.42
N PHE A 148 -0.43 -8.59 10.32
CA PHE A 148 -0.32 -9.10 8.97
C PHE A 148 0.67 -8.27 8.18
N PHE A 149 1.63 -8.90 7.52
CA PHE A 149 2.44 -8.29 6.47
C PHE A 149 1.73 -8.48 5.14
N ALA A 150 1.40 -7.37 4.49
CA ALA A 150 0.63 -7.39 3.24
C ALA A 150 1.30 -8.24 2.16
N ASP A 151 2.63 -8.22 2.11
CA ASP A 151 3.41 -8.98 1.14
C ASP A 151 3.37 -10.49 1.39
N GLU A 152 2.83 -10.96 2.53
CA GLU A 152 2.67 -12.38 2.84
C GLU A 152 1.27 -12.92 2.51
N ILE A 153 0.28 -12.04 2.37
CA ILE A 153 -1.12 -12.41 2.16
C ILE A 153 -1.36 -12.75 0.69
N ASP A 154 -1.78 -13.99 0.40
CA ASP A 154 -2.03 -14.45 -0.98
C ASP A 154 -3.05 -13.61 -1.74
N LEU A 155 -4.10 -13.11 -1.07
CA LEU A 155 -5.06 -12.17 -1.64
C LEU A 155 -4.38 -10.93 -2.26
N VAL A 156 -3.34 -10.41 -1.60
CA VAL A 156 -2.61 -9.22 -2.07
C VAL A 156 -1.67 -9.57 -3.23
N LYS A 157 -1.25 -10.83 -3.36
CA LYS A 157 -0.25 -11.23 -4.36
C LYS A 157 -0.81 -11.43 -5.76
N SER A 158 -2.08 -11.80 -5.91
CA SER A 158 -2.54 -12.37 -7.18
C SER A 158 -4.06 -12.34 -7.42
N ASP A 159 -4.83 -11.47 -6.74
CA ASP A 159 -6.26 -11.39 -7.01
C ASP A 159 -6.58 -10.36 -8.12
N PRO A 160 -6.97 -10.80 -9.33
CA PRO A 160 -7.35 -9.92 -10.42
C PRO A 160 -8.71 -9.23 -10.17
N GLU A 161 -9.54 -9.75 -9.27
CA GLU A 161 -10.85 -9.17 -8.94
C GLU A 161 -10.75 -8.07 -7.86
N ALA A 162 -9.57 -7.79 -7.32
CA ALA A 162 -9.42 -6.75 -6.30
C ALA A 162 -9.78 -5.37 -6.88
N PRO A 163 -10.48 -4.51 -6.10
CA PRO A 163 -11.02 -3.24 -6.57
C PRO A 163 -9.92 -2.26 -7.00
N GLU A 164 -10.31 -1.28 -7.83
CA GLU A 164 -9.40 -0.22 -8.27
C GLU A 164 -8.79 0.51 -7.07
N GLY A 165 -7.46 0.64 -7.08
CA GLY A 165 -6.70 1.32 -6.04
C GLY A 165 -6.45 0.46 -4.79
N PHE A 166 -6.71 -0.84 -4.84
CA PHE A 166 -6.42 -1.77 -3.76
C PHE A 166 -4.94 -1.78 -3.36
N GLU A 167 -4.01 -1.76 -4.33
CA GLU A 167 -2.57 -1.71 -4.03
C GLU A 167 -2.18 -0.39 -3.37
N VAL A 168 -2.76 0.72 -3.80
CA VAL A 168 -2.56 2.02 -3.14
C VAL A 168 -3.09 1.97 -1.71
N TYR A 169 -4.29 1.42 -1.52
CA TYR A 169 -4.87 1.21 -0.19
C TYR A 169 -3.91 0.40 0.70
N ILE A 170 -3.49 -0.77 0.25
CA ILE A 170 -2.63 -1.70 1.01
C ILE A 170 -1.23 -1.13 1.26
N GLN A 171 -0.60 -0.54 0.27
CA GLN A 171 0.78 -0.09 0.38
C GLN A 171 0.93 1.29 1.00
N ARG A 172 -0.09 2.15 0.95
CA ARG A 172 0.06 3.58 1.30
C ARG A 172 -0.94 4.09 2.30
N ASN A 173 -2.20 3.67 2.26
CA ASN A 173 -3.22 4.30 3.09
C ASN A 173 -3.11 3.90 4.58
N LEU A 174 -3.47 4.86 5.44
CA LEU A 174 -3.78 4.59 6.84
C LEU A 174 -5.26 4.29 6.94
N ASP A 175 -5.60 3.30 7.72
CA ASP A 175 -6.98 2.97 8.03
C ASP A 175 -7.10 2.56 9.49
N GLY A 176 -8.27 2.80 10.07
CA GLY A 176 -8.61 2.53 11.44
C GLY A 176 -10.12 2.56 11.55
N THR A 177 -10.72 1.44 11.92
CA THR A 177 -12.16 1.30 12.08
C THR A 177 -12.47 0.18 13.05
N SER A 178 -13.61 0.24 13.71
CA SER A 178 -14.25 -0.99 14.15
C SER A 178 -14.75 -1.81 12.95
N VAL A 179 -14.68 -3.13 13.07
CA VAL A 179 -15.37 -4.06 12.18
C VAL A 179 -16.64 -4.50 12.87
N TYR A 180 -17.77 -4.09 12.32
CA TYR A 180 -19.07 -4.25 12.95
C TYR A 180 -20.03 -5.12 12.13
N GLY A 181 -20.80 -5.95 12.81
CA GLY A 181 -21.95 -6.69 12.29
C GLY A 181 -22.91 -7.05 13.41
N ASP A 182 -24.05 -7.66 13.07
CA ASP A 182 -25.15 -7.92 14.04
C ASP A 182 -24.68 -8.65 15.32
N ASP A 183 -23.74 -9.59 15.18
CA ASP A 183 -23.20 -10.41 16.29
C ASP A 183 -21.68 -10.30 16.45
N GLN A 184 -21.03 -9.29 15.85
CA GLN A 184 -19.58 -9.12 15.94
C GLN A 184 -19.15 -7.67 16.07
N ILE A 185 -18.11 -7.47 16.86
CA ILE A 185 -17.37 -6.21 16.91
C ILE A 185 -15.90 -6.51 17.15
N HIS A 186 -15.04 -5.85 16.39
CA HIS A 186 -13.59 -5.98 16.47
C HIS A 186 -12.94 -4.63 16.16
N ALA A 187 -11.65 -4.46 16.45
CA ALA A 187 -10.89 -3.30 16.03
C ALA A 187 -9.92 -3.69 14.91
N TYR A 188 -9.93 -2.92 13.83
CA TYR A 188 -9.00 -3.05 12.72
C TYR A 188 -8.27 -1.73 12.53
N PHE A 189 -6.96 -1.81 12.36
CA PHE A 189 -6.17 -0.65 11.92
C PHE A 189 -5.03 -1.09 11.03
N LYS A 190 -4.51 -0.15 10.28
CA LYS A 190 -3.58 -0.41 9.19
C LYS A 190 -2.56 0.71 9.09
N PHE A 191 -1.32 0.29 8.89
CA PHE A 191 -0.25 1.10 8.36
C PHE A 191 0.04 0.69 6.91
N PRO A 192 0.83 1.50 6.17
CA PRO A 192 1.46 1.06 4.94
C PRO A 192 2.06 -0.36 5.08
N ARG A 193 1.57 -1.31 4.27
CA ARG A 193 2.02 -2.72 4.18
C ARG A 193 1.87 -3.59 5.44
N ILE A 194 1.35 -3.05 6.55
CA ILE A 194 1.16 -3.80 7.79
C ILE A 194 -0.25 -3.58 8.32
N LEU A 195 -1.00 -4.65 8.52
CA LEU A 195 -2.38 -4.63 9.01
C LEU A 195 -2.45 -5.23 10.41
N PHE A 196 -3.46 -4.81 11.18
CA PHE A 196 -3.68 -5.25 12.54
C PHE A 196 -5.14 -5.53 12.80
N PHE A 197 -5.39 -6.54 13.63
CA PHE A 197 -6.73 -6.94 14.02
C PHE A 197 -6.77 -7.33 15.48
N SER A 198 -7.71 -6.77 16.24
CA SER A 198 -7.90 -7.04 17.67
C SER A 198 -9.33 -7.52 17.90
N THR A 199 -9.48 -8.75 18.40
CA THR A 199 -10.79 -9.37 18.56
C THR A 199 -11.51 -8.86 19.81
N ILE A 200 -12.85 -8.72 19.79
CA ILE A 200 -13.64 -8.40 20.98
C ILE A 200 -14.74 -9.45 21.13
N VAL A 201 -15.64 -9.53 20.15
CA VAL A 201 -16.66 -10.59 20.06
C VAL A 201 -16.92 -10.96 18.60
N PRO A 202 -16.90 -12.25 18.24
CA PRO A 202 -16.40 -13.37 19.06
C PRO A 202 -14.90 -13.24 19.35
N GLN A 203 -14.39 -13.97 20.35
CA GLN A 203 -12.97 -13.93 20.70
C GLN A 203 -12.07 -14.44 19.57
N ASP A 204 -12.56 -15.40 18.79
CA ASP A 204 -11.91 -15.91 17.59
C ASP A 204 -12.96 -15.98 16.48
N PRO A 205 -12.94 -15.03 15.55
CA PRO A 205 -13.85 -15.05 14.41
C PRO A 205 -13.38 -15.99 13.28
N GLY A 206 -12.21 -16.64 13.43
CA GLY A 206 -11.63 -17.56 12.46
C GLY A 206 -11.04 -16.87 11.22
N GLY A 207 -10.37 -17.67 10.38
CA GLY A 207 -9.84 -17.21 9.09
C GLY A 207 -8.49 -16.49 9.17
N PHE A 208 -7.73 -16.69 10.24
CA PHE A 208 -6.36 -16.17 10.39
C PHE A 208 -5.38 -17.31 10.67
N THR A 209 -4.27 -17.37 9.92
CA THR A 209 -3.17 -18.34 10.14
C THR A 209 -1.85 -17.60 10.23
N GLY A 210 -1.02 -17.90 11.24
CA GLY A 210 0.33 -17.34 11.36
C GLY A 210 0.41 -15.86 11.75
N THR A 211 -0.67 -15.26 12.26
CA THR A 211 -0.77 -13.80 12.45
C THR A 211 -0.86 -13.37 13.90
N ARG A 212 -1.07 -14.31 14.82
CA ARG A 212 -1.33 -14.03 16.23
C ARG A 212 -0.07 -13.49 16.93
N ILE A 213 -0.28 -12.50 17.79
CA ILE A 213 0.74 -11.94 18.69
C ILE A 213 0.54 -12.53 20.08
N ASP A 214 1.58 -13.21 20.58
CA ASP A 214 1.63 -13.73 21.95
C ASP A 214 2.45 -12.80 22.88
N GLU A 215 2.83 -13.27 24.06
CA GLU A 215 3.64 -12.49 25.01
C GLU A 215 5.06 -12.21 24.48
N GLU A 216 5.67 -13.19 23.83
CA GLU A 216 6.99 -13.12 23.20
C GLU A 216 7.03 -14.12 22.04
N GLY A 217 7.87 -13.88 21.05
CA GLY A 217 8.02 -14.80 19.93
C GLY A 217 8.64 -14.20 18.68
N ILE A 218 8.41 -14.86 17.56
CA ILE A 218 8.77 -14.41 16.22
C ILE A 218 7.47 -14.28 15.43
N ILE A 219 7.31 -13.21 14.66
CA ILE A 219 6.15 -13.06 13.76
C ILE A 219 6.20 -14.17 12.72
N GLU A 220 5.21 -15.07 12.75
CA GLU A 220 5.16 -16.25 11.89
C GLU A 220 4.86 -15.88 10.43
N GLN A 221 5.47 -16.62 9.50
CA GLN A 221 5.29 -16.52 8.05
C GLN A 221 5.33 -17.94 7.43
N PRO A 222 4.57 -18.22 6.35
CA PRO A 222 3.65 -17.33 5.65
C PRO A 222 2.37 -17.06 6.46
N GLN A 223 1.69 -15.97 6.13
CA GLN A 223 0.47 -15.53 6.81
C GLN A 223 -0.73 -15.68 5.87
N GLU A 224 -1.83 -16.21 6.40
CA GLU A 224 -3.06 -16.40 5.60
C GLU A 224 -4.19 -15.55 6.16
N LEU A 225 -4.94 -14.97 5.23
CA LEU A 225 -6.15 -14.21 5.47
C LEU A 225 -7.32 -14.90 4.74
N GLY A 226 -8.31 -15.36 5.49
CA GLY A 226 -9.49 -16.01 4.94
C GLY A 226 -10.35 -15.07 4.09
N GLU A 227 -11.13 -15.65 3.18
CA GLU A 227 -11.96 -14.97 2.17
C GLU A 227 -12.89 -13.88 2.76
N LEU A 228 -13.47 -14.12 3.94
CA LEU A 228 -14.31 -13.15 4.66
C LEU A 228 -13.55 -11.84 4.92
N TRP A 229 -12.31 -11.95 5.40
CA TRP A 229 -11.47 -10.81 5.75
C TRP A 229 -10.86 -10.15 4.52
N GLY A 230 -10.60 -10.94 3.47
CA GLY A 230 -10.25 -10.38 2.17
C GLY A 230 -11.34 -9.49 1.59
N SER A 231 -12.60 -9.97 1.63
CA SER A 231 -13.77 -9.20 1.22
C SER A 231 -13.93 -7.91 2.05
N PHE A 232 -13.65 -7.98 3.36
CA PHE A 232 -13.62 -6.78 4.21
C PHE A 232 -12.57 -5.76 3.73
N LEU A 233 -11.35 -6.19 3.42
CA LEU A 233 -10.30 -5.29 2.89
C LEU A 233 -10.69 -4.68 1.55
N TYR A 234 -11.37 -5.42 0.68
CA TYR A 234 -11.89 -4.88 -0.59
C TYR A 234 -12.93 -3.79 -0.36
N GLY A 235 -13.90 -4.04 0.52
CA GLY A 235 -14.87 -3.02 0.90
C GLY A 235 -14.21 -1.76 1.46
N ARG A 236 -13.12 -1.89 2.24
CA ARG A 236 -12.33 -0.73 2.70
C ARG A 236 -11.66 0.00 1.54
N ALA A 237 -11.02 -0.71 0.61
CA ALA A 237 -10.38 -0.11 -0.55
C ALA A 237 -11.37 0.64 -1.44
N GLU A 238 -12.56 0.08 -1.68
CA GLU A 238 -13.63 0.75 -2.45
C GLU A 238 -14.08 2.06 -1.80
N ILE A 239 -14.28 2.08 -0.48
CA ILE A 239 -14.64 3.31 0.25
C ILE A 239 -13.56 4.38 0.03
N PHE A 240 -12.29 3.99 0.06
CA PHE A 240 -11.17 4.91 -0.15
C PHE A 240 -11.07 5.38 -1.62
N GLY A 241 -11.39 4.52 -2.58
CA GLY A 241 -11.45 4.84 -4.01
C GLY A 241 -12.58 5.79 -4.38
N GLN A 242 -13.72 5.72 -3.69
CA GLN A 242 -14.88 6.60 -3.91
C GLN A 242 -14.65 8.05 -3.45
N VAL A 243 -13.60 8.30 -2.67
CA VAL A 243 -13.37 9.62 -2.09
C VAL A 243 -12.70 10.55 -3.11
N LEU A 244 -13.53 11.34 -3.79
CA LEU A 244 -13.12 12.27 -4.82
C LEU A 244 -12.50 13.55 -4.23
N MET A 245 -11.30 13.88 -4.70
CA MET A 245 -10.70 15.20 -4.46
C MET A 245 -11.45 16.28 -5.22
N SER A 246 -11.66 17.46 -4.59
CA SER A 246 -12.17 18.62 -5.32
C SER A 246 -11.19 19.02 -6.44
N GLU A 247 -11.70 19.57 -7.54
CA GLU A 247 -10.87 20.02 -8.67
C GLU A 247 -9.75 20.97 -8.24
N SER A 248 -10.06 21.89 -7.32
CA SER A 248 -9.09 22.85 -6.79
C SER A 248 -7.94 22.19 -6.02
N GLU A 249 -8.22 21.11 -5.30
CA GLU A 249 -7.21 20.36 -4.54
C GLU A 249 -6.45 19.40 -5.44
N ARG A 250 -7.11 18.78 -6.43
CA ARG A 250 -6.46 17.98 -7.48
C ARG A 250 -5.44 18.83 -8.24
N LYS A 251 -5.82 20.05 -8.63
CA LYS A 251 -4.91 21.00 -9.29
C LYS A 251 -3.71 21.36 -8.42
N LYS A 252 -3.88 21.62 -7.12
CA LYS A 252 -2.75 21.88 -6.21
C LYS A 252 -1.80 20.70 -6.10
N VAL A 253 -2.31 19.46 -6.11
CA VAL A 253 -1.46 18.26 -6.10
C VAL A 253 -0.71 18.14 -7.43
N GLN A 254 -1.39 18.36 -8.55
CA GLN A 254 -0.78 18.37 -9.89
C GLN A 254 0.32 19.43 -10.01
N ASP A 255 0.03 20.69 -9.66
CA ASP A 255 1.02 21.78 -9.69
C ASP A 255 2.27 21.43 -8.85
N ARG A 256 2.09 20.75 -7.71
CA ARG A 256 3.21 20.30 -6.86
C ARG A 256 4.01 19.14 -7.44
N ILE A 257 3.36 18.21 -8.12
CA ILE A 257 4.05 17.13 -8.83
C ILE A 257 4.87 17.73 -9.98
N LEU A 258 4.31 18.71 -10.70
CA LEU A 258 5.02 19.40 -11.79
C LEU A 258 6.21 20.24 -11.29
N GLU A 259 6.16 20.76 -10.06
CA GLU A 259 7.28 21.47 -9.43
C GLU A 259 8.46 20.56 -9.05
N ASP A 260 8.21 19.26 -8.81
CA ASP A 260 9.22 18.26 -8.41
C ASP A 260 8.85 16.85 -8.92
N PRO A 261 8.96 16.60 -10.24
CA PRO A 261 8.55 15.32 -10.83
C PRO A 261 9.41 14.14 -10.37
N GLU A 262 10.72 14.36 -10.19
CA GLU A 262 11.67 13.35 -9.70
C GLU A 262 11.18 12.75 -8.37
N ARG A 263 10.78 13.60 -7.42
CA ARG A 263 10.22 13.13 -6.14
C ARG A 263 8.96 12.29 -6.30
N PHE A 264 8.09 12.61 -7.27
CA PHE A 264 6.90 11.81 -7.53
C PHE A 264 7.29 10.40 -8.01
N PHE A 265 8.21 10.30 -8.97
CA PHE A 265 8.66 9.03 -9.53
C PHE A 265 9.46 8.19 -8.53
N GLU A 266 10.25 8.80 -7.65
CA GLU A 266 10.96 8.10 -6.56
C GLU A 266 10.05 7.73 -5.37
N SER A 267 8.76 8.12 -5.39
CA SER A 267 7.88 7.91 -4.25
C SER A 267 7.28 6.50 -4.20
N ASP A 268 7.13 5.96 -2.99
CA ASP A 268 6.41 4.70 -2.76
C ASP A 268 4.95 4.77 -3.22
N TYR A 269 4.38 5.97 -3.38
CA TYR A 269 3.03 6.13 -3.94
C TYR A 269 3.00 5.77 -5.42
N PHE A 270 3.99 6.20 -6.19
CA PHE A 270 4.12 5.83 -7.58
C PHE A 270 4.35 4.31 -7.69
N GLU A 271 5.22 3.74 -6.86
CA GLU A 271 5.40 2.27 -6.81
C GLU A 271 4.09 1.52 -6.51
N ALA A 272 3.26 2.00 -5.58
CA ALA A 272 1.97 1.39 -5.30
C ALA A 272 1.00 1.49 -6.50
N GLN A 273 0.97 2.62 -7.21
CA GLN A 273 0.21 2.75 -8.46
C GLN A 273 0.72 1.78 -9.51
N LEU A 274 2.03 1.55 -9.57
CA LEU A 274 2.63 0.65 -10.52
C LEU A 274 2.41 -0.81 -10.16
N SER A 275 2.28 -1.13 -8.87
CA SER A 275 1.80 -2.42 -8.39
C SER A 275 0.35 -2.65 -8.80
N GLU A 276 -0.50 -1.63 -8.63
CA GLU A 276 -1.91 -1.67 -9.05
C GLU A 276 -2.01 -1.97 -10.53
N MET A 277 -1.27 -1.19 -11.33
CA MET A 277 -1.09 -1.43 -12.74
C MET A 277 -0.66 -2.87 -12.95
N ARG A 278 0.49 -3.31 -12.41
CA ARG A 278 0.99 -4.66 -12.62
C ARG A 278 -0.04 -5.73 -12.26
N ARG A 279 -0.83 -5.58 -11.20
CA ARG A 279 -1.86 -6.56 -10.84
C ARG A 279 -3.03 -6.56 -11.83
N GLN A 280 -3.41 -5.39 -12.36
CA GLN A 280 -4.41 -5.25 -13.42
C GLN A 280 -3.87 -5.69 -14.81
N TYR A 281 -2.56 -5.56 -15.06
CA TYR A 281 -1.90 -5.87 -16.35
C TYR A 281 -1.26 -7.26 -16.39
N ALA A 282 -0.90 -7.84 -15.23
CA ALA A 282 -0.31 -9.17 -15.12
C ALA A 282 -1.42 -10.16 -14.80
N GLU A 283 -2.00 -10.72 -15.86
CA GLU A 283 -2.47 -12.11 -16.01
C GLU A 283 -3.55 -12.25 -17.11
N HIS A 284 -3.53 -11.42 -18.15
CA HIS A 284 -4.28 -11.71 -19.37
C HIS A 284 -3.37 -11.73 -20.60
N ASP A 285 -3.66 -12.63 -21.54
CA ASP A 285 -2.99 -12.64 -22.82
C ASP A 285 -3.47 -11.43 -23.62
N LEU A 286 -2.56 -10.56 -24.07
CA LEU A 286 -2.91 -9.39 -24.89
C LEU A 286 -3.68 -9.81 -26.16
N LEU A 287 -3.47 -11.04 -26.62
CA LEU A 287 -4.13 -11.60 -27.78
C LEU A 287 -5.62 -11.91 -27.54
N ASP A 288 -6.04 -12.12 -26.29
CA ASP A 288 -7.44 -12.43 -25.96
C ASP A 288 -8.37 -11.24 -26.23
N TYR A 289 -7.84 -10.02 -26.20
CA TYR A 289 -8.57 -8.77 -26.40
C TYR A 289 -7.95 -7.91 -27.51
N LEU A 290 -7.27 -8.53 -28.47
CA LEU A 290 -6.67 -7.85 -29.61
C LEU A 290 -7.76 -7.19 -30.48
N ASP A 291 -7.56 -5.94 -30.85
CA ASP A 291 -8.46 -5.11 -31.66
C ASP A 291 -9.82 -4.79 -30.99
N GLU A 292 -10.00 -5.08 -29.70
CA GLU A 292 -11.11 -4.51 -28.93
C GLU A 292 -10.94 -2.99 -28.78
N GLU A 293 -12.05 -2.24 -28.70
CA GLU A 293 -11.99 -0.78 -28.52
C GLU A 293 -11.22 -0.41 -27.23
N GLU A 294 -11.39 -1.22 -26.19
CA GLU A 294 -10.74 -1.09 -24.89
C GLU A 294 -10.71 -2.49 -24.24
N CYS A 295 -9.53 -2.96 -23.81
CA CYS A 295 -9.43 -4.23 -23.10
C CYS A 295 -10.21 -4.16 -21.77
N PRO A 296 -11.11 -5.10 -21.46
CA PRO A 296 -11.93 -5.05 -20.24
C PRO A 296 -11.14 -5.33 -18.96
N VAL A 297 -9.91 -5.82 -19.08
CA VAL A 297 -9.02 -6.11 -17.94
C VAL A 297 -8.16 -4.90 -17.61
N CYS A 298 -7.60 -4.25 -18.63
CA CYS A 298 -6.52 -3.29 -18.44
C CYS A 298 -6.73 -1.93 -19.11
N PHE A 299 -7.86 -1.76 -19.78
CA PHE A 299 -8.32 -0.54 -20.44
C PHE A 299 -7.37 0.01 -21.52
N THR A 300 -6.37 -0.77 -21.93
CA THR A 300 -5.52 -0.42 -23.06
C THR A 300 -6.16 -0.95 -24.34
N ASN A 301 -6.14 -0.13 -25.39
CA ASN A 301 -6.46 -0.61 -26.73
C ASN A 301 -5.29 -1.43 -27.28
N HIS A 302 -5.35 -2.76 -27.12
CA HIS A 302 -4.36 -3.67 -27.68
C HIS A 302 -4.52 -3.72 -29.19
N ARG A 303 -3.57 -3.13 -29.89
CA ARG A 303 -3.56 -3.07 -31.35
C ARG A 303 -2.19 -3.36 -31.92
N ILE A 304 -2.19 -3.89 -33.13
CA ILE A 304 -0.96 -4.12 -33.88
C ILE A 304 -0.39 -2.78 -34.37
N VAL A 305 0.90 -2.60 -34.17
CA VAL A 305 1.68 -1.46 -34.67
C VAL A 305 2.31 -1.85 -36.01
N ASP A 306 1.54 -1.72 -37.09
CA ASP A 306 1.97 -2.10 -38.44
C ASP A 306 3.13 -1.28 -39.00
N SER A 307 3.42 -0.12 -38.41
CA SER A 307 4.54 0.74 -38.82
C SER A 307 5.91 0.18 -38.43
N LEU A 308 5.96 -0.80 -37.52
CA LEU A 308 7.18 -1.49 -37.11
C LEU A 308 7.40 -2.78 -37.92
N PRO A 309 8.65 -3.19 -38.16
CA PRO A 309 8.92 -4.44 -38.87
C PRO A 309 8.42 -5.63 -38.04
N LYS A 310 7.89 -6.66 -38.73
CA LYS A 310 7.36 -7.90 -38.11
C LYS A 310 8.47 -8.83 -37.63
N GLN A 311 9.39 -8.30 -36.83
CA GLN A 311 10.49 -9.02 -36.19
C GLN A 311 10.98 -8.23 -34.96
N PRO A 312 11.62 -8.90 -33.98
CA PRO A 312 12.34 -8.22 -32.89
C PRO A 312 13.40 -7.26 -33.44
N LEU A 313 13.68 -6.19 -32.69
CA LEU A 313 14.61 -5.15 -33.12
C LEU A 313 16.01 -5.35 -32.54
N THR A 314 17.03 -5.13 -33.36
CA THR A 314 18.41 -5.02 -32.86
C THR A 314 18.63 -3.67 -32.17
N LYS A 315 19.62 -3.58 -31.27
CA LYS A 315 20.02 -2.30 -30.65
C LYS A 315 20.26 -1.18 -31.68
N SER A 316 20.95 -1.47 -32.78
CA SER A 316 21.18 -0.50 -33.87
C SER A 316 19.89 -0.10 -34.61
N ALA A 317 18.88 -0.97 -34.65
CA ALA A 317 17.59 -0.63 -35.23
C ALA A 317 16.79 0.30 -34.31
N VAL A 318 16.86 0.09 -32.99
CA VAL A 318 16.25 0.98 -31.99
C VAL A 318 16.90 2.36 -32.03
N GLU A 319 18.23 2.44 -32.09
CA GLU A 319 18.96 3.72 -32.21
C GLU A 319 18.51 4.54 -33.44
N LYS A 320 18.26 3.88 -34.58
CA LYS A 320 17.73 4.56 -35.78
C LYS A 320 16.29 5.03 -35.65
N LEU A 321 15.48 4.39 -34.80
CA LEU A 321 14.11 4.84 -34.50
C LEU A 321 14.15 6.03 -33.55
N ASP A 322 15.11 6.06 -32.64
CA ASP A 322 15.33 7.17 -31.71
C ASP A 322 15.65 8.48 -32.44
N ASP A 323 16.39 8.41 -33.54
CA ASP A 323 16.63 9.56 -34.42
C ASP A 323 15.34 10.14 -35.06
N GLN A 324 14.21 9.41 -35.01
CA GLN A 324 12.97 9.74 -35.72
C GLN A 324 11.78 10.02 -34.80
N LEU A 325 11.90 9.72 -33.51
CA LEU A 325 10.83 9.84 -32.53
C LEU A 325 11.28 10.73 -31.38
N PRO A 326 10.37 11.41 -30.68
CA PRO A 326 10.72 12.20 -29.49
C PRO A 326 11.47 11.36 -28.45
N PHE A 327 11.09 10.09 -28.30
CA PHE A 327 11.82 9.12 -27.48
C PHE A 327 11.49 7.68 -27.90
N VAL A 328 12.52 6.84 -28.04
CA VAL A 328 12.32 5.38 -28.03
C VAL A 328 13.52 4.64 -27.42
N ARG A 329 13.22 3.66 -26.59
CA ARG A 329 14.22 2.74 -26.02
C ARG A 329 13.71 1.31 -26.01
N GLY A 330 14.62 0.36 -26.16
CA GLY A 330 14.34 -1.06 -26.00
C GLY A 330 14.97 -1.59 -24.72
N THR A 331 14.39 -2.64 -24.14
CA THR A 331 15.03 -3.36 -23.02
C THR A 331 15.92 -4.47 -23.58
N PHE A 332 17.13 -4.62 -23.05
CA PHE A 332 18.11 -5.58 -23.55
C PHE A 332 18.65 -6.44 -22.41
N PRO A 333 18.80 -7.76 -22.58
CA PRO A 333 19.41 -8.61 -21.57
C PRO A 333 20.83 -8.15 -21.23
N ASN A 334 21.18 -8.12 -19.94
CA ASN A 334 22.53 -7.83 -19.51
C ASN A 334 23.44 -9.06 -19.77
N PRO A 335 24.46 -8.97 -20.66
CA PRO A 335 25.30 -10.11 -21.04
C PRO A 335 26.06 -10.73 -19.87
N ASP A 336 26.32 -9.98 -18.80
CA ASP A 336 27.01 -10.48 -17.62
C ASP A 336 26.09 -11.26 -16.68
N GLU A 337 24.77 -11.13 -16.86
CA GLU A 337 23.76 -11.67 -15.95
C GLU A 337 22.99 -12.86 -16.52
N VAL A 338 23.03 -13.10 -17.84
CA VAL A 338 22.27 -14.16 -18.52
C VAL A 338 23.19 -15.20 -19.18
N VAL A 339 22.72 -16.44 -19.34
CA VAL A 339 23.46 -17.51 -20.05
C VAL A 339 23.77 -17.14 -21.51
N ASP A 340 24.84 -17.70 -22.07
CA ASP A 340 25.39 -17.32 -23.40
C ASP A 340 24.40 -17.56 -24.56
N GLU A 341 23.40 -18.42 -24.37
CA GLU A 341 22.37 -18.74 -25.36
C GLU A 341 21.33 -17.61 -25.55
N ILE A 342 21.25 -16.65 -24.62
CA ILE A 342 20.30 -15.53 -24.69
C ILE A 342 20.90 -14.39 -25.55
N PRO A 343 20.26 -14.00 -26.67
CA PRO A 343 20.73 -12.88 -27.47
C PRO A 343 20.57 -11.56 -26.71
N THR A 344 21.66 -10.83 -26.49
CA THR A 344 21.69 -9.58 -25.70
C THR A 344 21.58 -8.31 -26.54
N ASN A 345 21.60 -8.46 -27.88
CA ASN A 345 21.59 -7.34 -28.82
C ASN A 345 20.25 -7.15 -29.54
N ILE A 346 19.23 -7.92 -29.17
CA ILE A 346 17.87 -7.84 -29.69
C ILE A 346 16.88 -7.56 -28.57
N THR A 347 15.76 -6.95 -28.92
CA THR A 347 14.67 -6.65 -28.01
C THR A 347 13.33 -7.00 -28.65
N ASP A 348 12.44 -7.52 -27.83
CA ASP A 348 11.03 -7.77 -28.08
C ASP A 348 10.13 -6.81 -27.30
N VAL A 349 10.71 -5.82 -26.61
CA VAL A 349 9.98 -4.78 -25.87
C VAL A 349 10.50 -3.39 -26.23
N LEU A 350 9.60 -2.48 -26.57
CA LEU A 350 9.94 -1.08 -26.85
C LEU A 350 9.12 -0.16 -25.97
N VAL A 351 9.76 0.86 -25.43
CA VAL A 351 9.11 2.02 -24.84
C VAL A 351 9.21 3.15 -25.84
N ILE A 352 8.07 3.63 -26.34
CA ILE A 352 7.97 4.74 -27.27
C ILE A 352 7.20 5.87 -26.59
N SER A 353 7.78 7.06 -26.55
CA SER A 353 7.10 8.22 -26.00
C SER A 353 7.02 9.33 -27.05
N THR A 354 5.84 9.92 -27.16
CA THR A 354 5.45 10.95 -28.13
C THR A 354 4.81 12.13 -27.39
N GLU A 355 4.47 13.22 -28.07
CA GLU A 355 3.77 14.36 -27.42
C GLU A 355 2.46 13.90 -26.76
N ASP A 356 1.72 12.99 -27.40
CA ASP A 356 0.39 12.58 -26.96
C ASP A 356 0.39 11.41 -25.96
N SER A 357 1.40 10.54 -26.00
CA SER A 357 1.39 9.31 -25.19
C SER A 357 2.75 8.63 -25.05
N THR A 358 2.90 7.86 -23.98
CA THR A 358 3.93 6.82 -23.80
C THR A 358 3.31 5.45 -23.96
N ARG A 359 3.93 4.59 -24.78
CA ARG A 359 3.48 3.23 -25.10
C ARG A 359 4.58 2.22 -24.80
N ILE A 360 4.21 1.11 -24.18
CA ILE A 360 5.05 -0.08 -24.10
C ILE A 360 4.53 -1.08 -25.11
N LEU A 361 5.39 -1.42 -26.07
CA LEU A 361 5.09 -2.39 -27.12
C LEU A 361 5.78 -3.70 -26.82
N GLN A 362 5.11 -4.80 -27.14
CA GLN A 362 5.65 -6.15 -27.03
C GLN A 362 5.52 -6.89 -28.36
N PHE A 363 6.55 -7.64 -28.74
CA PHE A 363 6.58 -8.39 -29.99
C PHE A 363 6.04 -9.82 -29.81
N TYR A 364 5.07 -10.18 -30.66
CA TYR A 364 4.49 -11.52 -30.75
C TYR A 364 4.81 -12.12 -32.13
N VAL A 365 5.41 -13.32 -32.15
CA VAL A 365 5.96 -13.95 -33.38
C VAL A 365 4.94 -14.02 -34.53
N ASP A 366 3.68 -14.34 -34.21
CA ASP A 366 2.64 -14.54 -35.23
C ASP A 366 1.82 -13.26 -35.54
N HIS A 367 1.96 -12.19 -34.75
CA HIS A 367 1.10 -11.00 -34.83
C HIS A 367 1.86 -9.69 -35.08
N GLY A 368 3.14 -9.60 -34.68
CA GLY A 368 3.96 -8.41 -34.79
C GLY A 368 4.07 -7.64 -33.47
N TRP A 369 4.32 -6.34 -33.55
CA TRP A 369 4.38 -5.47 -32.37
C TRP A 369 2.97 -5.10 -31.94
N ILE A 370 2.65 -5.32 -30.67
CA ILE A 370 1.36 -5.02 -30.08
C ILE A 370 1.55 -3.97 -28.98
N VAL A 371 0.63 -3.01 -28.90
CA VAL A 371 0.56 -2.08 -27.77
C VAL A 371 0.12 -2.86 -26.53
N GLY A 372 1.07 -3.15 -25.64
CA GLY A 372 0.79 -3.79 -24.36
C GLY A 372 0.24 -2.79 -23.35
N GLU A 373 0.84 -1.61 -23.31
CA GLU A 373 0.39 -0.52 -22.43
C GLU A 373 0.46 0.81 -23.16
N GLU A 374 -0.47 1.70 -22.85
CA GLU A 374 -0.50 3.07 -23.36
C GLU A 374 -0.96 4.03 -22.27
N ARG A 375 -0.23 5.13 -22.13
CA ARG A 375 -0.58 6.24 -21.24
C ARG A 375 -0.60 7.53 -22.03
N GLU A 376 -1.76 8.16 -22.05
CA GLU A 376 -1.90 9.50 -22.61
C GLU A 376 -1.15 10.53 -21.74
N HIS A 377 -0.49 11.47 -22.40
CA HIS A 377 0.15 12.59 -21.75
C HIS A 377 -0.83 13.71 -21.49
N TYR A 378 -0.59 14.46 -20.41
CA TYR A 378 -1.24 15.74 -20.17
C TYR A 378 -0.51 16.85 -20.95
N GLU A 379 -1.20 17.97 -21.25
CA GLU A 379 -0.58 19.11 -21.94
C GLU A 379 0.67 19.63 -21.20
N GLY A 380 1.76 19.82 -21.94
CA GLY A 380 3.02 20.38 -21.44
C GLY A 380 4.03 19.37 -20.90
N VAL A 381 3.81 18.08 -21.13
CA VAL A 381 4.76 17.01 -20.80
C VAL A 381 5.83 16.89 -21.88
N GLU A 382 7.11 16.83 -21.48
CA GLU A 382 8.22 16.52 -22.37
C GLU A 382 8.31 14.99 -22.58
N PRO A 383 8.16 14.49 -23.82
CA PRO A 383 8.13 13.05 -24.09
C PRO A 383 9.40 12.31 -23.66
N GLU A 384 10.55 12.97 -23.73
CA GLU A 384 11.85 12.38 -23.37
C GLU A 384 11.93 12.04 -21.89
N GLU A 385 11.44 12.92 -21.01
CA GLU A 385 11.47 12.71 -19.55
C GLU A 385 10.57 11.53 -19.15
N PHE A 386 9.33 11.51 -19.66
CA PHE A 386 8.37 10.44 -19.37
C PHE A 386 8.80 9.11 -19.97
N GLY A 387 9.30 9.13 -21.20
CA GLY A 387 9.82 7.95 -21.87
C GLY A 387 10.99 7.35 -21.11
N GLN A 388 11.94 8.18 -20.66
CA GLN A 388 13.12 7.75 -19.92
C GLN A 388 12.72 7.09 -18.58
N ALA A 389 11.85 7.73 -17.81
CA ALA A 389 11.37 7.19 -16.54
C ALA A 389 10.62 5.86 -16.72
N ALA A 390 9.74 5.78 -17.73
CA ALA A 390 9.05 4.53 -18.07
C ALA A 390 10.06 3.45 -18.45
N TRP A 391 11.05 3.76 -19.30
CA TRP A 391 12.04 2.79 -19.75
C TRP A 391 12.94 2.29 -18.62
N GLU A 392 13.44 3.15 -17.74
CA GLU A 392 14.29 2.75 -16.61
C GLU A 392 13.58 1.71 -15.75
N LYS A 393 12.32 2.00 -15.41
CA LYS A 393 11.52 1.10 -14.60
C LYS A 393 11.19 -0.23 -15.32
N TYR A 394 10.84 -0.19 -16.60
CA TYR A 394 10.61 -1.41 -17.38
C TYR A 394 11.89 -2.23 -17.51
N SER A 395 13.04 -1.58 -17.68
CA SER A 395 14.33 -2.26 -17.80
C SER A 395 14.74 -2.94 -16.50
N GLU A 396 14.50 -2.31 -15.34
CA GLU A 396 14.80 -2.92 -14.04
C GLU A 396 13.99 -4.20 -13.81
N ASP A 397 12.69 -4.16 -14.10
CA ASP A 397 11.82 -5.34 -13.97
C ASP A 397 12.20 -6.43 -14.97
N PHE A 398 12.42 -6.06 -16.22
CA PHE A 398 12.92 -6.95 -17.25
C PHE A 398 14.22 -7.65 -16.82
N HIS A 399 15.22 -6.93 -16.28
CA HIS A 399 16.47 -7.52 -15.80
C HIS A 399 16.24 -8.45 -14.61
N ARG A 400 15.34 -8.10 -13.69
CA ARG A 400 14.94 -8.96 -12.57
C ARG A 400 14.36 -10.28 -13.07
N GLN A 401 13.42 -10.24 -14.02
CA GLN A 401 12.80 -11.43 -14.60
C GLN A 401 13.80 -12.28 -15.39
N MET A 402 14.68 -11.66 -16.18
CA MET A 402 15.72 -12.35 -16.95
C MET A 402 16.71 -13.06 -16.05
N ARG A 403 17.18 -12.43 -14.96
CA ARG A 403 18.04 -13.09 -13.96
C ARG A 403 17.35 -14.29 -13.31
N LYS A 404 16.06 -14.16 -12.95
CA LYS A 404 15.31 -15.24 -12.32
C LYS A 404 15.14 -16.46 -13.24
N ARG A 405 14.97 -16.24 -14.55
CA ARG A 405 14.63 -17.30 -15.52
C ARG A 405 15.83 -17.85 -16.30
N PHE A 406 16.83 -17.02 -16.57
CA PHE A 406 17.96 -17.31 -17.45
C PHE A 406 19.30 -16.85 -16.87
N GLY A 407 19.35 -16.58 -15.57
CA GLY A 407 20.55 -16.12 -14.87
C GLY A 407 21.65 -17.17 -14.79
N ARG A 408 22.88 -16.68 -14.65
CA ARG A 408 24.08 -17.52 -14.40
C ARG A 408 24.22 -17.94 -12.95
#